data_AF-A0A8J6YEP1-F1
#
_entry.id   AF-A0A8J6YEP1-F1
#
_cell.length_a   1.000
_cell.length_b   1.000
_cell.length_c   1.000
_cell.angle_alpha   90.00
_cell.angle_beta   90.00
_cell.angle_gamma   90.00
#
_symmetry.space_group_name_H-M   'P 1'
#
loop_
_entity.id
_entity.type
_entity.pdbx_description
1 polymer ?
#
loop_
_entity_poly.entity_id
_entity_poly.type
_entity_poly.pdbx_seq_one_letter_code
_entity_poly.pdbx_strand_id
1 'polypeptide(L)'
;MKKNRILAVLLCLALAAGLVYGIGRAFAASRRKTVVVVPVTDLNYSWGDDQNSMEGMVASGFSQDIYLMDTESVDTVLVETGQHVKQGDVLMKYDATQTSINLEREILTREKLLLQMDVASKNLATLKKIKPASEGGNGGEDFPDFPDFPEPEDNTPDYSGVTAAEKLDENSLPYNKEEDTEESPLGSEFNPYRYLCNDETVITGEFLNRIRKDALEKSNARGGSEEGREEGAEQAHVPVYCVLEVREGNKTDGALKRAWIMDAAALDEAPAGWEGSVNLAGRVKESHFDAAASDRLDSGGGAL
;
A
#
# COMPACT_ATOMS: atom_id res chain seq x y z
N MET A 1 -74.65 56.03 -79.34
CA MET A 1 -73.70 54.91 -79.55
C MET A 1 -72.60 54.75 -78.48
N LYS A 2 -72.45 55.64 -77.48
CA LYS A 2 -71.34 55.59 -76.51
C LYS A 2 -71.58 54.68 -75.28
N LYS A 3 -72.82 54.57 -74.78
CA LYS A 3 -73.18 53.81 -73.56
C LYS A 3 -72.96 52.28 -73.69
N ASN A 4 -73.32 51.69 -74.84
CA ASN A 4 -73.15 50.25 -75.09
C ASN A 4 -71.67 49.86 -75.30
N ARG A 5 -70.83 50.80 -75.79
CA ARG A 5 -69.38 50.59 -75.93
C ARG A 5 -68.66 50.65 -74.57
N ILE A 6 -69.10 51.55 -73.67
CA ILE A 6 -68.56 51.65 -72.31
C ILE A 6 -68.91 50.39 -71.49
N LEU A 7 -70.15 49.88 -71.62
CA LEU A 7 -70.56 48.65 -70.94
C LEU A 7 -69.77 47.42 -71.42
N ALA A 8 -69.50 47.32 -72.73
CA ALA A 8 -68.67 46.24 -73.29
C ALA A 8 -67.21 46.30 -72.79
N VAL A 9 -66.62 47.49 -72.70
CA VAL A 9 -65.25 47.67 -72.18
C VAL A 9 -65.16 47.30 -70.69
N LEU A 10 -66.16 47.68 -69.89
CA LEU A 10 -66.22 47.31 -68.47
C LEU A 10 -66.37 45.80 -68.27
N LEU A 11 -67.17 45.13 -69.11
CA LEU A 11 -67.36 43.68 -69.03
C LEU A 11 -66.06 42.93 -69.41
N CYS A 12 -65.34 43.40 -70.44
CA CYS A 12 -64.03 42.84 -70.79
C CYS A 12 -62.98 43.06 -69.69
N LEU A 13 -62.97 44.21 -69.01
CA LEU A 13 -62.07 44.46 -67.89
C LEU A 13 -62.37 43.56 -66.69
N ALA A 14 -63.65 43.33 -66.37
CA ALA A 14 -64.05 42.43 -65.30
C ALA A 14 -63.64 40.97 -65.59
N LEU A 15 -63.81 40.52 -66.84
CA LEU A 15 -63.38 39.18 -67.27
C LEU A 15 -61.85 39.02 -67.24
N ALA A 16 -61.11 40.04 -67.68
CA ALA A 16 -59.66 40.05 -67.62
C ALA A 16 -59.15 39.99 -66.16
N ALA A 17 -59.74 40.78 -65.26
CA ALA A 17 -59.40 40.76 -63.84
C ALA A 17 -59.70 39.40 -63.18
N GLY A 18 -60.83 38.77 -63.52
CA GLY A 18 -61.19 37.44 -63.04
C GLY A 18 -60.22 36.35 -63.50
N LEU A 19 -59.79 36.40 -64.76
CA LEU A 19 -58.80 35.47 -65.31
C LEU A 19 -57.43 35.62 -64.64
N VAL A 20 -56.96 36.87 -64.46
CA VAL A 20 -55.68 37.15 -63.79
C VAL A 20 -55.72 36.68 -62.33
N TYR A 21 -56.84 36.92 -61.62
CA TYR A 21 -57.00 36.48 -60.24
C TYR A 21 -57.08 34.95 -60.13
N GLY A 22 -57.80 34.28 -61.03
CA GLY A 22 -57.92 32.83 -61.08
C GLY A 22 -56.59 32.14 -61.33
N ILE A 23 -55.82 32.62 -62.32
CA ILE A 23 -54.48 32.10 -62.62
C ILE A 23 -53.52 32.39 -61.46
N GLY A 24 -53.58 33.59 -60.86
CA GLY A 24 -52.76 33.95 -59.70
C GLY A 24 -53.01 33.06 -58.49
N ARG A 25 -54.28 32.76 -58.19
CA ARG A 25 -54.66 31.82 -57.12
C ARG A 25 -54.23 30.39 -57.39
N ALA A 26 -54.36 29.91 -58.63
CA ALA A 26 -53.91 28.57 -59.03
C ALA A 26 -52.38 28.44 -58.90
N PHE A 27 -51.64 29.47 -59.32
CA PHE A 27 -50.19 29.50 -59.20
C PHE A 27 -49.74 29.60 -57.73
N ALA A 28 -50.43 30.39 -56.90
CA ALA A 28 -50.16 30.49 -55.47
C ALA A 28 -50.48 29.18 -54.73
N ALA A 29 -51.58 28.51 -55.08
CA ALA A 29 -51.96 27.21 -54.52
C ALA A 29 -50.98 26.08 -54.92
N SER A 30 -50.28 26.25 -56.04
CA SER A 30 -49.25 25.32 -56.53
C SER A 30 -47.87 25.57 -55.91
N ARG A 31 -47.63 26.73 -55.27
CA ARG A 31 -46.40 27.02 -54.50
C ARG A 31 -46.46 26.50 -53.07
N ARG A 32 -47.01 25.32 -52.84
CA ARG A 32 -46.81 24.64 -51.56
C ARG A 32 -45.37 24.14 -51.55
N LYS A 33 -44.54 24.68 -50.65
CA LYS A 33 -43.19 24.17 -50.39
C LYS A 33 -43.34 22.75 -49.84
N THR A 34 -43.27 21.76 -50.72
CA THR A 34 -43.14 20.37 -50.35
C THR A 34 -41.76 20.18 -49.75
N VAL A 35 -41.71 20.07 -48.42
CA VAL A 35 -40.52 19.58 -47.71
C VAL A 35 -40.37 18.11 -48.09
N VAL A 36 -39.21 17.73 -48.57
CA VAL A 36 -38.89 16.32 -48.83
C VAL A 36 -38.81 15.66 -47.46
N VAL A 37 -39.84 14.90 -47.10
CA VAL A 37 -39.88 14.11 -45.88
C VAL A 37 -39.47 12.70 -46.29
N VAL A 38 -38.28 12.28 -45.86
CA VAL A 38 -37.86 10.88 -45.99
C VAL A 38 -38.57 10.12 -44.88
N PRO A 39 -39.30 9.03 -45.17
CA PRO A 39 -39.94 8.24 -44.13
C PRO A 39 -38.85 7.66 -43.22
N VAL A 40 -39.08 7.69 -41.90
CA VAL A 40 -38.10 7.21 -40.90
C VAL A 40 -37.71 5.75 -41.13
N THR A 41 -38.55 4.98 -41.81
CA THR A 41 -38.27 3.59 -42.23
C THR A 41 -37.13 3.46 -43.24
N ASP A 42 -36.87 4.49 -44.06
CA ASP A 42 -35.76 4.49 -45.02
C ASP A 42 -34.44 4.95 -44.38
N LEU A 43 -34.50 5.57 -43.19
CA LEU A 43 -33.32 5.79 -42.34
C LEU A 43 -32.95 4.56 -41.51
N ASN A 44 -33.83 3.56 -41.44
CA ASN A 44 -33.48 2.27 -40.85
C ASN A 44 -32.66 1.47 -41.87
N TYR A 45 -31.43 1.91 -42.11
CA TYR A 45 -30.38 1.08 -42.66
C TYR A 45 -30.08 -0.02 -41.63
N SER A 46 -30.93 -1.05 -41.65
CA SER A 46 -30.72 -2.31 -40.95
C SER A 46 -29.69 -3.14 -41.73
N TRP A 47 -28.48 -2.59 -41.84
CA TRP A 47 -27.23 -3.32 -42.12
C TRP A 47 -26.40 -3.11 -40.86
N GLY A 48 -26.64 -3.90 -39.82
CA GLY A 48 -25.98 -5.19 -39.76
C GLY A 48 -25.02 -5.11 -38.59
N ASP A 49 -25.56 -5.49 -37.43
CA ASP A 49 -24.88 -5.72 -36.16
C ASP A 49 -24.33 -4.48 -35.43
N ASP A 50 -24.90 -4.19 -34.26
CA ASP A 50 -24.29 -3.37 -33.20
C ASP A 50 -23.08 -4.11 -32.57
N GLN A 51 -22.20 -4.68 -33.39
CA GLN A 51 -20.99 -5.34 -32.96
C GLN A 51 -19.79 -4.60 -33.55
N ASN A 52 -19.49 -3.44 -32.97
CA ASN A 52 -18.15 -2.84 -33.08
C ASN A 52 -17.14 -3.72 -32.32
N SER A 53 -16.84 -4.92 -32.83
CA SER A 53 -15.74 -5.73 -32.35
C SER A 53 -14.45 -5.28 -33.05
N MET A 54 -13.56 -4.63 -32.32
CA MET A 54 -12.23 -4.29 -32.80
C MET A 54 -11.30 -5.48 -32.61
N GLU A 55 -10.91 -6.14 -33.70
CA GLU A 55 -9.97 -7.25 -33.67
C GLU A 55 -8.53 -6.69 -33.67
N GLY A 56 -7.78 -6.98 -32.62
CA GLY A 56 -6.41 -6.54 -32.44
C GLY A 56 -5.58 -7.64 -31.80
N MET A 57 -4.28 -7.66 -32.09
CA MET A 57 -3.37 -8.61 -31.46
C MET A 57 -3.10 -8.17 -30.03
N VAL A 58 -3.46 -9.01 -29.05
CA VAL A 58 -3.11 -8.77 -27.64
C VAL A 58 -1.62 -9.01 -27.49
N ALA A 59 -0.86 -7.92 -27.38
CA ALA A 59 0.55 -7.97 -27.02
C ALA A 59 0.69 -7.84 -25.49
N SER A 60 1.60 -8.60 -24.88
CA SER A 60 1.92 -8.39 -23.47
C SER A 60 2.51 -7.00 -23.28
N GLY A 61 1.95 -6.21 -22.37
CA GLY A 61 2.45 -4.87 -22.05
C GLY A 61 3.83 -4.89 -21.38
N PHE A 62 4.20 -6.00 -20.74
CA PHE A 62 5.47 -6.17 -20.03
C PHE A 62 5.80 -7.67 -19.87
N SER A 63 7.01 -8.08 -20.26
CA SER A 63 7.51 -9.44 -20.05
C SER A 63 8.87 -9.33 -19.37
N GLN A 64 9.04 -10.01 -18.25
CA GLN A 64 10.29 -10.04 -17.49
C GLN A 64 10.70 -11.48 -17.27
N ASP A 65 11.93 -11.79 -17.69
CA ASP A 65 12.55 -13.08 -17.39
C ASP A 65 13.34 -12.96 -16.08
N ILE A 66 13.15 -13.93 -15.19
CA ILE A 66 13.83 -14.00 -13.90
C ILE A 66 14.90 -15.07 -13.99
N TYR A 67 16.15 -14.67 -13.82
CA TYR A 67 17.31 -15.55 -13.86
C TYR A 67 17.74 -15.90 -12.43
N LEU A 68 18.13 -17.15 -12.22
CA LEU A 68 18.77 -17.56 -10.98
C LEU A 68 20.19 -17.02 -10.93
N MET A 69 20.63 -16.58 -9.75
CA MET A 69 22.04 -16.28 -9.54
C MET A 69 22.80 -17.60 -9.32
N ASP A 70 23.86 -17.84 -10.08
CA ASP A 70 24.63 -19.10 -10.07
C ASP A 70 25.30 -19.42 -8.72
N THR A 71 25.26 -18.49 -7.77
CA THR A 71 25.92 -18.58 -6.46
C THR A 71 25.03 -19.05 -5.33
N GLU A 72 23.71 -19.20 -5.53
CA GLU A 72 22.77 -19.54 -4.46
C GLU A 72 21.88 -20.74 -4.84
N SER A 73 21.81 -21.75 -3.97
CA SER A 73 20.92 -22.89 -4.17
C SER A 73 19.47 -22.50 -3.81
N VAL A 74 18.54 -22.81 -4.72
CA VAL A 74 17.10 -22.67 -4.46
C VAL A 74 16.66 -23.70 -3.44
N ASP A 75 16.04 -23.23 -2.36
CA ASP A 75 15.44 -24.07 -1.32
C ASP A 75 14.06 -24.56 -1.77
N THR A 76 13.16 -23.64 -2.15
CA THR A 76 11.80 -23.97 -2.57
C THR A 76 11.26 -23.01 -3.65
N VAL A 77 10.67 -23.56 -4.71
CA VAL A 77 9.84 -22.80 -5.68
C VAL A 77 8.41 -22.77 -5.17
N LEU A 78 7.85 -21.56 -5.03
CA LEU A 78 6.56 -21.30 -4.38
C LEU A 78 5.41 -21.13 -5.37
N VAL A 79 5.69 -21.21 -6.67
CA VAL A 79 4.71 -20.94 -7.75
C VAL A 79 4.60 -22.09 -8.74
N GLU A 80 3.39 -22.31 -9.24
CA GLU A 80 3.08 -23.32 -10.26
C GLU A 80 2.99 -22.69 -11.66
N THR A 81 3.24 -23.49 -12.70
CA THR A 81 3.14 -23.03 -14.09
C THR A 81 1.72 -22.57 -14.41
N GLY A 82 1.57 -21.31 -14.85
CA GLY A 82 0.28 -20.71 -15.18
C GLY A 82 -0.42 -20.00 -14.02
N GLN A 83 0.21 -19.95 -12.84
CA GLN A 83 -0.29 -19.17 -11.70
C GLN A 83 -0.18 -17.66 -11.97
N HIS A 84 -1.25 -16.92 -11.71
CA HIS A 84 -1.22 -15.47 -11.72
C HIS A 84 -0.47 -14.96 -10.49
N VAL A 85 0.55 -14.13 -10.71
CA VAL A 85 1.40 -13.53 -9.67
C VAL A 85 1.29 -12.01 -9.73
N LYS A 86 1.28 -11.36 -8.58
CA LYS A 86 1.29 -9.90 -8.44
C LYS A 86 2.72 -9.42 -8.19
N GLN A 87 2.97 -8.14 -8.47
CA GLN A 87 4.24 -7.51 -8.12
C GLN A 87 4.45 -7.59 -6.60
N GLY A 88 5.59 -8.14 -6.18
CA GLY A 88 5.92 -8.36 -4.77
C GLY A 88 5.67 -9.79 -4.27
N ASP A 89 5.01 -10.65 -5.05
CA ASP A 89 4.82 -12.05 -4.67
C ASP A 89 6.16 -12.80 -4.71
N VAL A 90 6.44 -13.55 -3.64
CA VAL A 90 7.65 -14.36 -3.53
C VAL A 90 7.51 -15.60 -4.40
N LEU A 91 8.30 -15.68 -5.47
CA LEU A 91 8.25 -16.79 -6.42
C LEU A 91 9.09 -17.99 -5.97
N MET A 92 10.20 -17.73 -5.27
CA MET A 92 11.14 -18.75 -4.81
C MET A 92 11.90 -18.26 -3.57
N LYS A 93 12.39 -19.20 -2.76
CA LYS A 93 13.27 -18.96 -1.61
C LYS A 93 14.65 -19.57 -1.86
N TYR A 94 15.70 -18.85 -1.47
CA TYR A 94 17.07 -19.34 -1.45
C TYR A 94 17.41 -19.96 -0.10
N ASP A 95 18.35 -20.91 -0.08
CA ASP A 95 18.90 -21.47 1.15
C ASP A 95 19.79 -20.42 1.86
N ALA A 96 19.19 -19.70 2.82
CA ALA A 96 19.85 -18.64 3.56
C ALA A 96 20.65 -19.13 4.78
N THR A 97 20.76 -20.45 4.99
CA THR A 97 21.30 -21.03 6.23
C THR A 97 22.77 -20.65 6.46
N GLN A 98 23.58 -20.60 5.39
CA GLN A 98 24.98 -20.20 5.53
C GLN A 98 25.13 -18.70 5.81
N THR A 99 24.27 -17.88 5.20
CA THR A 99 24.28 -16.42 5.37
C THR A 99 23.88 -16.02 6.78
N SER A 100 22.86 -16.66 7.37
CA SER A 100 22.46 -16.40 8.75
C SER A 100 23.55 -16.78 9.75
N ILE A 101 24.20 -17.93 9.55
CA ILE A 101 25.32 -18.36 10.42
C ILE A 101 26.51 -17.39 10.29
N ASN A 102 26.82 -16.91 9.08
CA ASN A 102 27.89 -15.93 8.88
C ASN A 102 27.57 -14.59 9.56
N LEU A 103 26.32 -14.14 9.50
CA LEU A 103 25.88 -12.93 10.18
C LEU A 103 26.04 -13.05 11.71
N GLU A 104 25.62 -14.17 12.29
CA GLU A 104 25.75 -14.43 13.73
C GLU A 104 27.24 -14.46 14.16
N ARG A 105 28.11 -15.05 13.35
CA ARG A 105 29.57 -15.02 13.61
C ARG A 105 30.14 -13.60 13.57
N GLU A 106 29.71 -12.76 12.64
CA GLU A 106 30.16 -11.36 12.56
C GLU A 106 29.69 -10.54 13.76
N ILE A 107 28.44 -10.74 14.18
CA ILE A 107 27.90 -10.10 15.40
C ILE A 107 28.73 -10.50 16.62
N LEU A 108 28.96 -11.80 16.83
CA LEU A 108 29.79 -12.30 17.94
C LEU A 108 31.23 -11.78 17.88
N THR A 109 31.80 -11.69 16.69
CA THR A 109 33.16 -11.18 16.49
C THR A 109 33.24 -9.70 16.86
N ARG A 110 32.25 -8.91 16.47
CA ARG A 110 32.14 -7.50 16.82
C ARG A 110 32.04 -7.30 18.33
N GLU A 111 31.15 -8.03 19.00
CA GLU A 111 30.98 -7.94 20.46
C GLU A 111 32.28 -8.26 21.20
N LYS A 112 32.97 -9.32 20.78
CA LYS A 112 34.27 -9.69 21.32
C LYS A 112 35.30 -8.58 21.15
N LEU A 113 35.33 -7.92 19.99
CA LEU A 113 36.29 -6.86 19.68
C LEU A 113 36.00 -5.60 20.52
N LEU A 114 34.73 -5.26 20.71
CA LEU A 114 34.32 -4.17 21.61
C LEU A 114 34.75 -4.46 23.05
N LEU A 115 34.57 -5.69 23.52
CA LEU A 115 34.99 -6.10 24.86
C LEU A 115 36.52 -6.02 25.02
N GLN A 116 37.28 -6.42 24.00
CA GLN A 116 38.73 -6.27 23.99
C GLN A 116 39.18 -4.80 24.00
N MET A 117 38.49 -3.92 23.26
CA MET A 117 38.76 -2.48 23.29
C MET A 117 38.51 -1.89 24.67
N ASP A 118 37.42 -2.28 25.33
CA ASP A 118 37.11 -1.81 26.69
C ASP A 118 38.20 -2.24 27.68
N VAL A 119 38.59 -3.53 27.66
CA VAL A 119 39.68 -4.06 28.49
C VAL A 119 41.00 -3.33 28.22
N ALA A 120 41.35 -3.14 26.95
CA ALA A 120 42.57 -2.42 26.57
C ALA A 120 42.55 -0.96 27.05
N SER A 121 41.40 -0.29 26.98
CA SER A 121 41.24 1.10 27.44
C SER A 121 41.42 1.21 28.95
N LYS A 122 40.82 0.27 29.71
CA LYS A 122 40.94 0.19 31.17
C LYS A 122 42.38 -0.06 31.58
N ASN A 123 43.04 -1.06 30.97
CA ASN A 123 44.46 -1.34 31.21
C ASN A 123 45.36 -0.13 30.93
N LEU A 124 45.11 0.59 29.84
CA LEU A 124 45.85 1.82 29.51
C LEU A 124 45.63 2.90 30.59
N ALA A 125 44.41 3.08 31.07
CA ALA A 125 44.09 4.03 32.13
C ALA A 125 44.80 3.67 33.45
N THR A 126 44.89 2.38 33.79
CA THR A 126 45.62 1.90 34.97
C THR A 126 47.12 2.12 34.83
N LEU A 127 47.71 1.76 33.69
CA LEU A 127 49.13 1.97 33.41
C LEU A 127 49.52 3.45 33.46
N LYS A 128 48.64 4.35 33.02
CA LYS A 128 48.86 5.81 33.13
C LYS A 128 48.81 6.34 34.57
N LYS A 129 48.11 5.65 35.49
CA LYS A 129 48.03 6.04 36.91
C LYS A 129 49.20 5.53 37.74
N ILE A 130 49.95 4.55 37.23
CA ILE A 130 51.13 4.00 37.91
C ILE A 130 52.32 4.94 37.65
N LYS A 131 52.86 5.55 38.71
CA LYS A 131 54.17 6.22 38.66
C LYS A 131 55.27 5.15 38.69
N PRO A 132 56.42 5.36 37.99
CA PRO A 132 57.51 4.40 38.03
C PRO A 132 58.05 4.30 39.47
N ALA A 133 58.17 3.08 39.98
CA ALA A 133 58.66 2.83 41.33
C ALA A 133 60.13 3.27 41.47
N SER A 134 60.45 3.98 42.56
CA SER A 134 61.84 4.21 42.97
C SER A 134 62.43 2.91 43.48
N GLU A 135 63.67 2.63 43.08
CA GLU A 135 64.51 1.51 43.52
C GLU A 135 64.49 1.34 45.05
N GLY A 136 64.07 0.14 45.49
CA GLY A 136 64.37 -0.36 46.83
C GLY A 136 63.16 -0.85 47.62
N GLY A 137 62.94 -2.17 47.62
CA GLY A 137 62.14 -2.82 48.66
C GLY A 137 61.37 -4.06 48.19
N ASN A 138 62.00 -5.23 48.39
CA ASN A 138 61.43 -6.58 48.52
C ASN A 138 60.16 -6.94 47.72
N GLY A 139 60.36 -7.77 46.69
CA GLY A 139 59.30 -8.45 45.95
C GLY A 139 58.58 -9.53 46.76
N GLY A 140 57.55 -9.12 47.48
CA GLY A 140 56.35 -9.94 47.63
C GLY A 140 55.45 -9.66 46.43
N GLU A 141 55.13 -10.68 45.66
CA GLU A 141 54.12 -10.61 44.60
C GLU A 141 52.73 -10.45 45.24
N ASP A 142 52.46 -9.27 45.81
CA ASP A 142 51.10 -8.82 46.04
C ASP A 142 50.56 -8.35 44.68
N PHE A 143 50.07 -9.31 43.89
CA PHE A 143 49.09 -8.96 42.87
C PHE A 143 47.94 -8.28 43.62
N PRO A 144 47.65 -6.99 43.36
CA PRO A 144 46.50 -6.36 43.98
C PRO A 144 45.28 -7.18 43.55
N ASP A 145 44.51 -7.65 44.54
CA ASP A 145 43.22 -8.29 44.31
C ASP A 145 42.46 -7.35 43.36
N PHE A 146 42.18 -7.85 42.14
CA PHE A 146 41.39 -7.07 41.20
C PHE A 146 40.08 -6.77 41.93
N PRO A 147 39.67 -5.49 42.06
CA PRO A 147 38.34 -5.23 42.56
C PRO A 147 37.38 -6.01 41.66
N ASP A 148 36.57 -6.90 42.26
CA ASP A 148 35.48 -7.55 41.53
C ASP A 148 34.74 -6.44 40.80
N PHE A 149 34.87 -6.43 39.48
CA PHE A 149 34.10 -5.51 38.67
C PHE A 149 32.64 -5.84 38.98
N PRO A 150 31.80 -4.85 39.34
CA PRO A 150 30.37 -5.13 39.37
C PRO A 150 30.03 -5.71 38.00
N GLU A 151 29.40 -6.88 37.99
CA GLU A 151 28.86 -7.46 36.76
C GLU A 151 28.11 -6.35 36.03
N PRO A 152 28.30 -6.19 34.70
CA PRO A 152 27.55 -5.20 33.97
C PRO A 152 26.07 -5.41 34.31
N GLU A 153 25.44 -4.37 34.88
CA GLU A 153 24.01 -4.44 35.15
C GLU A 153 23.34 -4.79 33.83
N ASP A 154 22.66 -5.95 33.83
CA ASP A 154 21.91 -6.44 32.69
C ASP A 154 20.74 -5.48 32.46
N ASN A 155 21.02 -4.37 31.76
CA ASN A 155 20.06 -3.36 31.38
C ASN A 155 19.27 -3.80 30.14
N THR A 156 19.25 -5.10 29.83
CA THR A 156 18.33 -5.62 28.83
C THR A 156 16.90 -5.42 29.33
N PRO A 157 16.03 -4.78 28.55
CA PRO A 157 14.65 -4.60 28.96
C PRO A 157 13.96 -5.95 29.17
N ASP A 158 13.41 -6.18 30.37
CA ASP A 158 12.70 -7.41 30.69
C ASP A 158 11.28 -7.38 30.11
N TYR A 159 11.08 -8.17 29.07
CA TYR A 159 9.78 -8.34 28.42
C TYR A 159 9.02 -9.59 28.86
N SER A 160 9.51 -10.36 29.82
CA SER A 160 8.93 -11.66 30.22
C SER A 160 7.47 -11.55 30.70
N GLY A 161 7.05 -10.39 31.18
CA GLY A 161 5.68 -10.09 31.58
C GLY A 161 4.71 -9.77 30.43
N VAL A 162 5.20 -9.61 29.21
CA VAL A 162 4.39 -9.27 28.03
C VAL A 162 3.68 -10.52 27.52
N THR A 163 2.37 -10.42 27.37
CA THR A 163 1.52 -11.49 26.81
C THR A 163 0.97 -11.07 25.46
N ALA A 164 0.73 -12.04 24.58
CA ALA A 164 0.19 -11.76 23.26
C ALA A 164 -1.21 -11.12 23.33
N ALA A 165 -1.42 -10.05 22.58
CA ALA A 165 -2.71 -9.38 22.47
C ALA A 165 -3.71 -10.25 21.70
N GLU A 166 -4.92 -10.43 22.22
CA GLU A 166 -6.03 -11.08 21.49
C GLU A 166 -6.65 -10.16 20.43
N LYS A 167 -6.58 -8.85 20.65
CA LYS A 167 -7.08 -7.82 19.74
C LYS A 167 -6.14 -6.63 19.74
N LEU A 168 -5.81 -6.13 18.55
CA LEU A 168 -5.10 -4.88 18.34
C LEU A 168 -6.11 -3.81 17.91
N ASP A 169 -6.33 -2.87 18.82
CA ASP A 169 -7.27 -1.75 18.71
C ASP A 169 -6.57 -0.39 18.83
N GLU A 170 -7.34 0.70 18.86
CA GLU A 170 -6.83 2.06 19.03
C GLU A 170 -6.00 2.29 20.31
N ASN A 171 -6.10 1.41 21.32
CA ASN A 171 -5.42 1.55 22.60
C ASN A 171 -4.21 0.63 22.74
N SER A 172 -3.99 -0.26 21.77
CA SER A 172 -2.94 -1.27 21.83
C SER A 172 -1.56 -0.63 21.66
N LEU A 173 -0.68 -0.76 22.65
CA LEU A 173 0.66 -0.13 22.61
C LEU A 173 1.74 -1.17 22.30
N PRO A 174 2.83 -0.75 21.63
CA PRO A 174 3.97 -1.61 21.39
C PRO A 174 4.67 -1.91 22.72
N TYR A 175 5.13 -3.15 22.90
CA TYR A 175 5.70 -3.54 24.19
C TYR A 175 7.06 -2.89 24.47
N ASN A 176 7.80 -2.52 23.40
CA ASN A 176 9.08 -1.84 23.48
C ASN A 176 8.96 -0.31 23.50
N LYS A 177 7.79 0.24 23.84
CA LYS A 177 7.56 1.70 23.88
C LYS A 177 8.55 2.47 24.78
N GLU A 178 9.10 1.80 25.79
CA GLU A 178 10.00 2.40 26.77
C GLU A 178 11.45 2.49 26.27
N GLU A 179 11.76 1.85 25.12
CA GLU A 179 13.08 1.91 24.47
C GLU A 179 13.26 3.13 23.56
N ASP A 180 12.34 4.10 23.54
CA ASP A 180 12.47 5.30 22.70
C ASP A 180 13.59 6.20 23.24
N THR A 181 14.74 6.15 22.58
CA THR A 181 15.95 6.90 22.94
C THR A 181 16.52 7.64 21.73
N GLU A 182 17.33 8.68 21.95
CA GLU A 182 17.98 9.40 20.84
C GLU A 182 18.90 8.50 20.01
N GLU A 183 19.57 7.52 20.65
CA GLU A 183 20.48 6.58 20.01
C GLU A 183 19.76 5.42 19.31
N SER A 184 18.57 5.03 19.80
CA SER A 184 17.73 3.97 19.25
C SER A 184 16.27 4.42 19.20
N PRO A 185 15.92 5.33 18.27
CA PRO A 185 14.60 5.93 18.24
C PRO A 185 13.54 4.92 17.78
N LEU A 186 12.40 4.92 18.47
CA LEU A 186 11.32 3.98 18.23
C LEU A 186 10.66 4.23 16.86
N GLY A 187 10.36 3.14 16.15
CA GLY A 187 9.91 3.15 14.76
C GLY A 187 11.05 3.33 13.75
N SER A 188 12.30 3.09 14.12
CA SER A 188 13.43 3.00 13.18
C SER A 188 13.61 1.57 12.67
N GLU A 189 14.49 1.37 11.68
CA GLU A 189 14.82 0.03 11.16
C GLU A 189 15.36 -0.90 12.26
N PHE A 190 16.15 -0.34 13.18
CA PHE A 190 16.80 -1.08 14.27
C PHE A 190 15.95 -1.18 15.54
N ASN A 191 15.05 -0.21 15.77
CA ASN A 191 14.09 -0.24 16.88
C ASN A 191 12.66 -0.02 16.35
N PRO A 192 12.05 -1.02 15.68
CA PRO A 192 10.68 -0.89 15.16
C PRO A 192 9.66 -0.95 16.30
N TYR A 193 8.43 -0.53 16.04
CA TYR A 193 7.33 -0.77 16.97
C TYR A 193 6.99 -2.26 17.02
N ARG A 194 7.06 -2.90 18.20
CA ARG A 194 6.83 -4.34 18.33
C ARG A 194 5.54 -4.66 19.08
N TYR A 195 4.71 -5.48 18.46
CA TYR A 195 3.45 -5.96 19.04
C TYR A 195 3.47 -7.48 19.09
N LEU A 196 3.31 -8.03 20.29
CA LEU A 196 3.18 -9.47 20.46
C LEU A 196 1.74 -9.90 20.19
N CYS A 197 1.57 -10.77 19.22
CA CYS A 197 0.30 -11.30 18.74
C CYS A 197 0.25 -12.82 18.93
N ASN A 198 -0.95 -13.37 18.95
CA ASN A 198 -1.22 -14.79 18.86
C ASN A 198 -1.76 -15.15 17.45
N ASP A 199 -2.00 -16.43 17.19
CA ASP A 199 -2.43 -16.93 15.88
C ASP A 199 -3.86 -16.46 15.48
N GLU A 200 -4.65 -15.97 16.44
CA GLU A 200 -6.04 -15.55 16.27
C GLU A 200 -6.25 -14.06 16.54
N THR A 201 -5.17 -13.28 16.71
CA THR A 201 -5.27 -11.86 17.06
C THR A 201 -6.06 -11.10 16.02
N VAL A 202 -7.05 -10.31 16.44
CA VAL A 202 -7.84 -9.46 15.53
C VAL A 202 -7.25 -8.06 15.48
N ILE A 203 -6.82 -7.61 14.30
CA ILE A 203 -6.38 -6.24 14.02
C ILE A 203 -7.59 -5.42 13.57
N THR A 204 -7.87 -4.30 14.21
CA THR A 204 -8.92 -3.37 13.77
C THR A 204 -8.39 -2.30 12.82
N GLY A 205 -9.28 -1.72 12.02
CA GLY A 205 -8.94 -0.59 11.15
C GLY A 205 -8.57 0.65 11.95
N GLU A 206 -9.13 0.80 13.15
CA GLU A 206 -8.78 1.87 14.09
C GLU A 206 -7.32 1.78 14.54
N PHE A 207 -6.83 0.57 14.84
CA PHE A 207 -5.42 0.35 15.13
C PHE A 207 -4.52 0.76 13.96
N LEU A 208 -4.84 0.30 12.73
CA LEU A 208 -4.07 0.62 11.53
C LEU A 208 -4.04 2.13 11.25
N ASN A 209 -5.19 2.79 11.35
CA ASN A 209 -5.31 4.22 11.11
C ASN A 209 -4.54 5.04 12.16
N ARG A 210 -4.54 4.60 13.42
CA ARG A 210 -3.75 5.23 14.46
C ARG A 210 -2.25 5.07 14.24
N ILE A 211 -1.76 3.84 14.03
CA ILE A 211 -0.31 3.64 13.80
C ILE A 211 0.17 4.36 12.55
N ARG A 212 -0.68 4.45 11.52
CA ARG A 212 -0.42 5.22 10.30
C ARG A 212 -0.28 6.70 10.60
N LYS A 213 -1.21 7.27 11.38
CA LYS A 213 -1.17 8.69 11.76
C LYS A 213 0.10 9.02 12.55
N ASP A 214 0.40 8.23 13.58
CA ASP A 214 1.60 8.43 14.41
C ASP A 214 2.88 8.28 13.58
N ALA A 215 2.89 7.33 12.64
CA ALA A 215 4.01 7.10 11.73
C ALA A 215 4.19 8.24 10.71
N LEU A 216 3.11 8.79 10.17
CA LEU A 216 3.17 9.96 9.27
C LEU A 216 3.72 11.19 9.99
N GLU A 217 3.27 11.45 11.22
CA GLU A 217 3.80 12.54 12.05
C GLU A 217 5.30 12.37 12.30
N LYS A 218 5.75 11.15 12.61
CA LYS A 218 7.18 10.84 12.81
C LYS A 218 7.99 10.89 11.51
N SER A 219 7.46 10.39 10.39
CA SER A 219 8.09 10.45 9.06
C SER A 219 8.34 11.89 8.66
N ASN A 220 7.32 12.76 8.80
CA ASN A 220 7.42 14.18 8.49
C ASN A 220 8.43 14.90 9.41
N ALA A 221 8.44 14.57 10.70
CA ALA A 221 9.41 15.15 11.64
C ALA A 221 10.86 14.74 11.30
N ARG A 222 11.10 13.49 10.86
CA ARG A 222 12.42 13.01 10.43
C ARG A 222 12.83 13.53 9.05
N GLY A 223 11.86 13.82 8.17
CA GLY A 223 12.06 14.34 6.82
C GLY A 223 12.56 15.79 6.75
N GLY A 224 12.69 16.48 7.89
CA GLY A 224 13.21 17.85 8.00
C GLY A 224 12.12 18.93 7.99
N SER A 225 12.45 20.11 8.52
CA SER A 225 11.51 21.24 8.63
C SER A 225 11.26 21.91 7.26
N GLU A 226 10.08 22.53 7.11
CA GLU A 226 9.73 23.33 5.92
C GLU A 226 10.53 24.64 5.82
N GLU A 227 11.26 25.04 6.86
CA GLU A 227 12.04 26.27 6.91
C GLU A 227 13.25 26.19 5.97
N GLY A 228 13.10 26.76 4.77
CA GLY A 228 14.13 26.82 3.73
C GLY A 228 13.93 25.87 2.54
N ARG A 229 12.78 25.19 2.47
CA ARG A 229 12.46 24.25 1.37
C ARG A 229 11.90 24.98 0.15
N GLU A 230 12.33 24.60 -1.05
CA GLU A 230 11.75 25.12 -2.31
C GLU A 230 10.26 24.76 -2.40
N GLU A 231 9.42 25.75 -2.73
CA GLU A 231 7.99 25.56 -2.98
C GLU A 231 7.79 24.47 -4.04
N GLY A 232 7.20 23.34 -3.63
CA GLY A 232 6.85 22.24 -4.53
C GLY A 232 7.75 20.99 -4.47
N ALA A 233 8.82 20.96 -3.66
CA ALA A 233 9.52 19.69 -3.43
C ALA A 233 8.64 18.70 -2.62
N GLU A 234 8.65 17.42 -2.96
CA GLU A 234 7.95 16.39 -2.18
C GLU A 234 8.71 16.16 -0.86
N GLN A 235 8.01 16.03 0.27
CA GLN A 235 8.65 15.63 1.53
C GLN A 235 9.25 14.23 1.33
N ALA A 236 10.52 14.07 1.72
CA ALA A 236 11.17 12.77 1.64
C ALA A 236 10.48 11.82 2.63
N HIS A 237 9.83 10.80 2.10
CA HIS A 237 9.20 9.75 2.91
C HIS A 237 10.27 8.99 3.69
N VAL A 238 10.23 9.09 5.02
CA VAL A 238 11.10 8.33 5.91
C VAL A 238 10.30 7.15 6.47
N PRO A 239 10.69 5.90 6.19
CA PRO A 239 9.93 4.73 6.63
C PRO A 239 9.89 4.64 8.16
N VAL A 240 8.73 4.25 8.70
CA VAL A 240 8.52 4.01 10.12
C VAL A 240 8.09 2.56 10.33
N TYR A 241 8.99 1.77 10.88
CA TYR A 241 8.82 0.31 10.93
C TYR A 241 7.94 -0.14 12.09
N CYS A 242 7.01 -1.03 11.78
CA CYS A 242 6.15 -1.74 12.73
C CYS A 242 6.25 -3.26 12.48
N VAL A 243 6.32 -4.03 13.55
CA VAL A 243 6.44 -5.48 13.56
C VAL A 243 5.35 -6.09 14.42
N LEU A 244 4.49 -6.90 13.79
CA LEU A 244 3.57 -7.79 14.48
C LEU A 244 4.23 -9.16 14.57
N GLU A 245 4.54 -9.62 15.77
CA GLU A 245 5.26 -10.88 15.98
C GLU A 245 4.41 -11.91 16.71
N VAL A 246 4.51 -13.16 16.27
CA VAL A 246 3.93 -14.33 16.93
C VAL A 246 5.07 -15.23 17.36
N ARG A 247 5.13 -15.49 18.67
CA ARG A 247 6.17 -16.28 19.32
C ARG A 247 5.60 -17.53 19.98
N GLU A 248 6.45 -18.53 20.19
CA GLU A 248 6.07 -19.75 20.88
C GLU A 248 5.54 -19.45 22.29
N GLY A 249 4.47 -20.13 22.69
CA GLY A 249 3.86 -19.90 23.99
C GLY A 249 3.18 -18.54 24.18
N ASN A 250 3.04 -17.72 23.12
CA ASN A 250 2.46 -16.38 23.18
C ASN A 250 3.22 -15.43 24.14
N LYS A 251 4.53 -15.60 24.22
CA LYS A 251 5.44 -14.85 25.11
C LYS A 251 6.67 -14.35 24.37
N THR A 252 7.28 -13.30 24.89
CA THR A 252 8.50 -12.70 24.34
C THR A 252 9.75 -13.57 24.49
N ASP A 253 9.81 -14.45 25.48
CA ASP A 253 10.89 -15.44 25.67
C ASP A 253 10.79 -16.65 24.72
N GLY A 254 9.64 -16.83 24.08
CA GLY A 254 9.40 -17.89 23.11
C GLY A 254 10.13 -17.67 21.79
N ALA A 255 10.46 -18.77 21.11
CA ALA A 255 11.04 -18.72 19.77
C ALA A 255 10.10 -17.96 18.80
N LEU A 256 10.66 -17.07 17.98
CA LEU A 256 9.90 -16.37 16.96
C LEU A 256 9.35 -17.37 15.94
N LYS A 257 8.02 -17.48 15.87
CA LYS A 257 7.36 -18.33 14.88
C LYS A 257 7.21 -17.55 13.58
N ARG A 258 6.69 -16.32 13.66
CA ARG A 258 6.33 -15.49 12.50
C ARG A 258 6.38 -14.01 12.85
N ALA A 259 6.73 -13.17 11.88
CA ALA A 259 6.70 -11.73 12.01
C ALA A 259 6.15 -11.11 10.73
N TRP A 260 5.33 -10.08 10.88
CA TRP A 260 4.91 -9.22 9.78
C TRP A 260 5.50 -7.83 9.99
N ILE A 261 6.38 -7.43 9.08
CA ILE A 261 7.07 -6.15 9.11
C ILE A 261 6.40 -5.25 8.08
N MET A 262 6.09 -4.01 8.46
CA MET A 262 5.48 -3.02 7.59
C MET A 262 6.06 -1.64 7.84
N ASP A 263 6.03 -0.81 6.81
CA ASP A 263 6.16 0.63 6.96
C ASP A 263 4.79 1.22 7.30
N ALA A 264 4.61 1.61 8.56
CA ALA A 264 3.36 2.14 9.05
C ALA A 264 2.98 3.48 8.38
N ALA A 265 3.96 4.27 7.93
CA ALA A 265 3.71 5.54 7.26
C ALA A 265 3.19 5.35 5.81
N ALA A 266 3.45 4.18 5.21
CA ALA A 266 3.02 3.82 3.86
C ALA A 266 1.70 3.04 3.82
N LEU A 267 1.03 2.84 4.96
CA LEU A 267 -0.27 2.16 5.00
C LEU A 267 -1.37 3.00 4.34
N ASP A 268 -2.28 2.31 3.67
CA ASP A 268 -3.56 2.90 3.24
C ASP A 268 -4.49 3.09 4.44
N GLU A 269 -5.41 4.06 4.33
CA GLU A 269 -6.44 4.25 5.34
C GLU A 269 -7.41 3.06 5.35
N ALA A 270 -7.56 2.42 6.51
CA ALA A 270 -8.47 1.33 6.70
C ALA A 270 -9.92 1.84 6.79
N PRO A 271 -10.88 1.22 6.09
CA PRO A 271 -12.27 1.64 6.14
C PRO A 271 -12.88 1.41 7.54
N ALA A 272 -13.90 2.19 7.89
CA ALA A 272 -14.59 2.08 9.17
C ALA A 272 -15.17 0.67 9.38
N GLY A 273 -14.90 0.08 10.54
CA GLY A 273 -15.35 -1.27 10.89
C GLY A 273 -14.55 -2.41 10.26
N TRP A 274 -13.41 -2.12 9.61
CA TRP A 274 -12.50 -3.16 9.14
C TRP A 274 -11.90 -3.94 10.32
N GLU A 275 -11.87 -5.27 10.18
CA GLU A 275 -11.16 -6.17 11.10
C GLU A 275 -10.45 -7.24 10.26
N GLY A 276 -9.21 -7.59 10.64
CA GLY A 276 -8.43 -8.63 10.00
C GLY A 276 -7.74 -9.51 11.03
N SER A 277 -7.72 -10.84 10.84
CA SER A 277 -7.03 -11.75 11.76
C SER A 277 -5.54 -11.92 11.41
N VAL A 278 -4.68 -12.02 12.41
CA VAL A 278 -3.26 -12.40 12.33
C VAL A 278 -3.12 -13.90 12.00
N ASN A 279 -3.80 -14.38 10.95
CA ASN A 279 -3.56 -15.72 10.42
C ASN A 279 -2.29 -15.71 9.58
N LEU A 280 -1.16 -15.83 10.28
CA LEU A 280 0.16 -15.86 9.66
C LEU A 280 0.55 -17.28 9.20
N ALA A 281 -0.33 -18.29 9.34
CA ALA A 281 -0.04 -19.69 9.00
C ALA A 281 -0.16 -20.04 7.51
N GLY A 282 -0.51 -19.07 6.64
CA GLY A 282 -0.54 -19.26 5.20
C GLY A 282 -1.85 -18.80 4.59
N ARG A 283 -1.73 -17.97 3.55
CA ARG A 283 -2.80 -17.20 2.90
C ARG A 283 -3.55 -16.30 3.88
N VAL A 284 -3.45 -15.00 3.65
CA VAL A 284 -4.56 -14.09 3.95
C VAL A 284 -5.78 -14.71 3.28
N LYS A 285 -6.66 -15.36 4.06
CA LYS A 285 -8.04 -15.52 3.65
C LYS A 285 -8.57 -14.10 3.60
N GLU A 286 -8.55 -13.50 2.41
CA GLU A 286 -9.49 -12.44 2.09
C GLU A 286 -10.87 -13.00 2.44
N SER A 287 -11.43 -12.53 3.55
CA SER A 287 -12.84 -12.72 3.86
C SER A 287 -13.61 -12.26 2.62
N HIS A 288 -14.24 -13.22 1.96
CA HIS A 288 -15.10 -12.98 0.80
C HIS A 288 -16.06 -11.82 1.11
N PHE A 289 -15.97 -10.78 0.28
CA PHE A 289 -17.00 -9.78 0.15
C PHE A 289 -18.14 -10.44 -0.64
N ASP A 290 -19.09 -11.07 0.04
CA ASP A 290 -20.37 -11.43 -0.58
C ASP A 290 -21.18 -10.15 -0.80
N ALA A 291 -20.88 -9.45 -1.89
CA ALA A 291 -21.77 -8.45 -2.47
C ALA A 291 -22.92 -9.18 -3.20
N ALA A 292 -23.80 -9.80 -2.43
CA ALA A 292 -25.04 -10.39 -2.94
C ALA A 292 -26.21 -10.02 -2.03
N ALA A 293 -26.56 -8.73 -2.03
CA ALA A 293 -27.82 -8.23 -1.49
C ALA A 293 -28.35 -7.05 -2.31
N SER A 294 -28.53 -7.27 -3.61
CA SER A 294 -29.47 -6.47 -4.41
C SER A 294 -30.07 -7.32 -5.52
N ASP A 295 -30.75 -8.41 -5.15
CA ASP A 295 -31.80 -8.92 -6.03
C ASP A 295 -32.87 -9.66 -5.24
N ARG A 296 -33.83 -8.88 -4.75
CA ARG A 296 -35.18 -9.35 -4.43
C ARG A 296 -36.15 -8.21 -4.64
N LEU A 297 -36.94 -8.35 -5.71
CA LEU A 297 -38.29 -7.88 -6.04
C LEU A 297 -38.30 -7.89 -7.59
N ASP A 298 -39.00 -8.75 -8.32
CA ASP A 298 -40.39 -9.15 -8.16
C ASP A 298 -40.78 -10.24 -9.19
N SER A 299 -41.64 -11.16 -8.71
CA SER A 299 -42.71 -11.97 -9.33
C SER A 299 -42.67 -12.60 -10.74
N GLY A 300 -43.15 -13.87 -10.75
CA GLY A 300 -43.92 -14.52 -11.81
C GLY A 300 -43.11 -15.54 -12.62
N GLY A 301 -43.41 -16.85 -12.71
CA GLY A 301 -44.62 -17.62 -12.48
C GLY A 301 -44.80 -18.62 -13.64
N GLY A 302 -45.01 -19.90 -13.33
CA GLY A 302 -45.43 -20.97 -14.26
C GLY A 302 -44.27 -21.77 -14.87
N ALA A 303 -44.01 -23.03 -14.49
CA ALA A 303 -44.80 -24.25 -14.68
C ALA A 303 -44.88 -24.73 -16.15
N LEU A 304 -44.35 -25.96 -16.35
CA LEU A 304 -44.33 -26.85 -17.52
C LEU A 304 -43.16 -26.67 -18.51
#